data_AF-A0A956DP68-F1
#
_entry.id   AF-A0A956DP68-F1
#
_cell.length_a   1.000
_cell.length_b   1.000
_cell.length_c   1.000
_cell.angle_alpha   90.00
_cell.angle_beta   90.00
_cell.angle_gamma   90.00
#
_symmetry.space_group_name_H-M   'P 1'
#
loop_
_entity.id
_entity.type
_entity.pdbx_description
1 polymer ?
#
loop_
_entity_poly.entity_id
_entity_poly.type
_entity_poly.pdbx_seq_one_letter_code
_entity_poly.pdbx_strand_id
1 'polypeptide(L)'
;MKTIIPPLVAVSAACFFAACVLDFTKFEGDTGGTGGAGTGTGTGTGTGTGTGTGSADGGGGMVPVGCTNMTLDGDETDVDCGGSCPPCDNGDDCDDFADCKSQFCAAGTCGPCMNAGDCAVVGNAFCEGGTCVPKHEDGTSCTGDEQCSNGHCADDVCCDTACSGLCQSCVMAATGLADGTCGDVYGDTENECAGTDVCNGNGMCAPLCGLEPTPPAPAPCPSACTGGCNAGTCVISCNTSSACQGQTLNCPPGYACQVACSGANGCENAIVNCPDHFACEVNCTGSFSCQATQLKCSEAGSCSLTCGSSNQICRNAVQTCGENDCTATCAGSNFPPTTTCSGTSTCTCTQCP
;
A
#
# COMPACT_ATOMS: atom_id res chain seq x y z
N MET A 1 54.01 -12.68 20.05
CA MET A 1 54.51 -11.85 21.17
C MET A 1 54.19 -10.40 20.78
N LYS A 2 53.16 -9.79 21.41
CA LYS A 2 53.33 -8.76 22.46
C LYS A 2 54.26 -7.61 21.99
N THR A 3 53.89 -6.32 21.94
CA THR A 3 52.70 -5.60 22.42
C THR A 3 52.79 -4.10 22.05
N ILE A 4 51.65 -3.41 22.11
CA ILE A 4 51.41 -2.01 22.58
C ILE A 4 51.87 -0.83 21.70
N ILE A 5 50.88 -0.12 21.15
CA ILE A 5 50.91 1.32 20.88
C ILE A 5 49.83 1.97 21.80
N PRO A 6 50.15 3.06 22.52
CA PRO A 6 49.26 3.71 23.50
C PRO A 6 48.29 4.74 22.86
N PRO A 7 47.26 5.22 23.61
CA PRO A 7 46.12 5.95 23.06
C PRO A 7 46.31 7.48 23.04
N LEU A 8 45.64 8.14 22.08
CA LEU A 8 45.55 9.60 21.99
C LEU A 8 44.33 10.12 22.77
N VAL A 9 44.67 10.93 23.77
CA VAL A 9 44.00 11.99 24.55
C VAL A 9 42.62 12.51 24.09
N ALA A 10 41.77 12.69 25.11
CA ALA A 10 40.48 13.40 25.13
C ALA A 10 40.60 14.84 25.70
N VAL A 11 39.72 15.77 25.28
CA VAL A 11 39.17 16.94 26.03
C VAL A 11 37.85 17.36 25.31
N SER A 12 36.63 17.17 25.86
CA SER A 12 35.77 18.06 26.70
C SER A 12 35.52 19.47 26.11
N ALA A 13 34.36 20.15 26.11
CA ALA A 13 33.09 20.19 26.86
C ALA A 13 32.01 20.83 25.92
N ALA A 14 30.69 20.93 26.15
CA ALA A 14 29.91 21.18 27.36
C ALA A 14 28.41 20.93 27.09
N CYS A 15 27.64 20.55 28.11
CA CYS A 15 26.35 21.18 28.38
C CYS A 15 25.94 21.00 29.85
N PHE A 16 25.29 22.03 30.38
CA PHE A 16 25.23 22.46 31.77
C PHE A 16 24.21 21.71 32.66
N PHE A 17 24.62 21.47 33.91
CA PHE A 17 23.89 21.59 35.20
C PHE A 17 22.43 21.07 35.29
N ALA A 18 22.18 19.97 36.00
CA ALA A 18 21.88 19.87 37.45
C ALA A 18 20.39 20.18 37.76
N ALA A 19 19.60 19.41 38.50
CA ALA A 19 19.85 18.31 39.45
C ALA A 19 18.56 17.51 39.71
N CYS A 20 18.74 16.43 40.47
CA CYS A 20 17.82 15.84 41.44
C CYS A 20 17.18 14.49 41.07
N VAL A 21 17.83 13.46 41.59
CA VAL A 21 17.32 12.13 41.92
C VAL A 21 16.20 12.29 42.95
N LEU A 22 15.08 11.55 42.82
CA LEU A 22 14.46 10.74 43.88
C LEU A 22 13.15 10.08 43.38
N ASP A 23 13.05 8.81 43.76
CA ASP A 23 11.86 8.03 44.09
C ASP A 23 10.96 7.34 43.04
N PHE A 24 11.10 6.01 43.08
CA PHE A 24 10.10 4.99 42.84
C PHE A 24 8.93 5.13 43.82
N THR A 25 7.74 5.53 43.34
CA THR A 25 6.46 4.98 43.84
C THR A 25 5.37 5.15 42.79
N LYS A 26 4.84 4.01 42.33
CA LYS A 26 3.42 3.71 42.03
C LYS A 26 2.49 4.93 41.87
N PHE A 27 1.99 5.14 40.65
CA PHE A 27 0.78 5.91 40.41
C PHE A 27 -0.20 5.05 39.62
N GLU A 28 -1.25 4.58 40.31
CA GLU A 28 -2.51 4.22 39.69
C GLU A 28 -3.18 5.52 39.24
N GLY A 29 -3.53 5.59 37.95
CA GLY A 29 -4.09 6.76 37.29
C GLY A 29 -5.35 6.37 36.55
N ASP A 30 -6.44 6.34 37.31
CA ASP A 30 -7.84 6.37 36.92
C ASP A 30 -8.09 7.47 35.86
N THR A 31 -8.62 7.11 34.69
CA THR A 31 -9.15 8.09 33.73
C THR A 31 -10.66 7.94 33.64
N GLY A 32 -11.36 8.81 34.40
CA GLY A 32 -12.71 9.24 34.05
C GLY A 32 -12.70 9.77 32.60
N GLY A 33 -13.72 9.51 31.78
CA GLY A 33 -15.12 9.63 32.11
C GLY A 33 -15.64 10.95 31.53
N THR A 34 -15.93 10.98 30.24
CA THR A 34 -16.78 12.01 29.62
C THR A 34 -17.91 11.32 28.89
N GLY A 35 -19.11 11.43 29.47
CA GLY A 35 -20.34 10.90 28.92
C GLY A 35 -20.82 11.69 27.71
N GLY A 36 -21.11 10.97 26.63
CA GLY A 36 -21.92 11.42 25.51
C GLY A 36 -23.29 10.75 25.59
N ALA A 37 -24.33 11.53 25.84
CA ALA A 37 -25.71 11.10 25.85
C ALA A 37 -26.21 10.83 24.42
N GLY A 38 -26.44 9.57 24.08
CA GLY A 38 -27.16 9.14 22.89
C GLY A 38 -28.45 8.43 23.29
N THR A 39 -29.60 9.05 23.02
CA THR A 39 -30.94 8.50 23.26
C THR A 39 -31.25 7.41 22.23
N GLY A 40 -31.12 6.14 22.63
CA GLY A 40 -31.58 4.99 21.85
C GLY A 40 -33.03 4.65 22.18
N THR A 41 -33.94 4.88 21.23
CA THR A 41 -35.26 4.25 21.20
C THR A 41 -35.13 2.89 20.52
N GLY A 42 -35.34 1.82 21.30
CA GLY A 42 -35.41 0.46 20.79
C GLY A 42 -36.78 0.14 20.19
N THR A 43 -36.75 -0.57 19.07
CA THR A 43 -37.78 -1.53 18.67
C THR A 43 -37.06 -2.69 18.00
N GLY A 44 -36.93 -3.79 18.74
CA GLY A 44 -36.39 -5.04 18.24
C GLY A 44 -37.46 -5.86 17.52
N THR A 45 -37.06 -6.45 16.40
CA THR A 45 -37.61 -7.69 15.86
C THR A 45 -36.44 -8.43 15.25
N GLY A 46 -35.99 -9.49 15.92
CA GLY A 46 -34.87 -10.31 15.50
C GLY A 46 -35.30 -11.39 14.52
N THR A 47 -34.37 -11.72 13.62
CA THR A 47 -34.14 -13.05 13.05
C THR A 47 -32.67 -13.10 12.68
N GLY A 48 -31.86 -13.69 13.55
CA GLY A 48 -30.42 -13.83 13.37
C GLY A 48 -30.06 -15.16 12.73
N THR A 49 -29.13 -15.12 11.80
CA THR A 49 -28.22 -16.23 11.45
C THR A 49 -26.85 -15.58 11.19
N GLY A 50 -26.06 -15.45 12.25
CA GLY A 50 -24.69 -14.99 12.21
C GLY A 50 -23.83 -15.97 13.02
N THR A 51 -22.95 -16.68 12.33
CA THR A 51 -21.88 -17.50 12.91
C THR A 51 -20.75 -16.57 13.33
N GLY A 52 -20.68 -16.27 14.62
CA GLY A 52 -19.57 -15.53 15.22
C GLY A 52 -18.50 -16.48 15.74
N THR A 53 -17.27 -16.30 15.27
CA THR A 53 -16.05 -16.81 15.89
C THR A 53 -15.72 -15.94 17.12
N GLY A 54 -16.25 -16.34 18.26
CA GLY A 54 -15.82 -15.84 19.56
C GLY A 54 -14.66 -16.67 20.09
N SER A 55 -13.45 -16.11 20.09
CA SER A 55 -12.32 -16.62 20.87
C SER A 55 -12.66 -16.49 22.36
N ALA A 56 -12.77 -17.62 23.05
CA ALA A 56 -12.96 -17.67 24.50
C ALA A 56 -11.65 -18.06 25.16
N ASP A 57 -11.04 -17.08 25.83
CA ASP A 57 -9.96 -17.26 26.78
C ASP A 57 -10.55 -17.81 28.10
N GLY A 58 -10.03 -18.95 28.57
CA GLY A 58 -10.10 -19.41 29.97
C GLY A 58 -11.42 -19.98 30.51
N GLY A 59 -11.65 -21.28 30.34
CA GLY A 59 -12.58 -22.05 31.15
C GLY A 59 -12.63 -23.52 30.71
N GLY A 60 -12.24 -24.46 31.59
CA GLY A 60 -12.10 -25.89 31.29
C GLY A 60 -13.29 -26.44 30.52
N GLY A 61 -13.06 -26.83 29.28
CA GLY A 61 -14.08 -27.37 28.38
C GLY A 61 -14.73 -28.59 29.01
N MET A 62 -16.05 -28.56 29.13
CA MET A 62 -16.83 -29.78 29.34
C MET A 62 -16.67 -30.62 28.08
N VAL A 63 -15.67 -31.49 28.07
CA VAL A 63 -15.61 -32.56 27.07
C VAL A 63 -16.86 -33.42 27.30
N PRO A 64 -17.67 -33.71 26.26
CA PRO A 64 -18.85 -34.54 26.40
C PRO A 64 -18.55 -35.86 27.12
N VAL A 65 -19.52 -36.36 27.89
CA VAL A 65 -19.41 -37.68 28.52
C VAL A 65 -19.35 -38.74 27.42
N GLY A 66 -18.25 -39.48 27.34
CA GLY A 66 -17.94 -40.33 26.17
C GLY A 66 -16.46 -40.25 25.85
N CYS A 67 -16.02 -39.06 25.44
CA CYS A 67 -14.75 -38.76 24.76
C CYS A 67 -13.43 -38.97 25.53
N THR A 68 -13.41 -39.67 26.67
CA THR A 68 -12.18 -40.00 27.42
C THR A 68 -12.33 -41.31 28.20
N ASN A 69 -13.31 -42.14 27.84
CA ASN A 69 -13.72 -43.34 28.57
C ASN A 69 -13.12 -44.65 27.98
N MET A 70 -12.30 -44.55 26.94
CA MET A 70 -11.64 -45.65 26.23
C MET A 70 -12.61 -46.64 25.57
N THR A 71 -13.82 -46.19 25.25
CA THR A 71 -14.86 -47.00 24.59
C THR A 71 -15.48 -46.19 23.47
N LEU A 72 -15.62 -46.78 22.29
CA LEU A 72 -16.37 -46.17 21.19
C LEU A 72 -17.86 -46.10 21.55
N ASP A 73 -18.34 -44.93 21.94
CA ASP A 73 -19.76 -44.69 22.26
C ASP A 73 -20.28 -43.32 21.81
N GLY A 74 -21.59 -43.12 21.93
CA GLY A 74 -22.23 -41.87 21.49
C GLY A 74 -22.17 -41.68 19.95
N ASP A 75 -21.61 -40.55 19.52
CA ASP A 75 -21.39 -40.16 18.13
C ASP A 75 -19.88 -40.08 17.77
N GLU A 76 -19.02 -40.72 18.56
CA GLU A 76 -17.60 -40.90 18.25
C GLU A 76 -17.40 -41.71 16.96
N THR A 77 -16.36 -41.35 16.20
CA THR A 77 -15.96 -42.09 14.98
C THR A 77 -14.78 -43.01 15.22
N ASP A 78 -13.94 -42.71 16.20
CA ASP A 78 -12.97 -43.63 16.81
C ASP A 78 -12.98 -43.43 18.33
N VAL A 79 -12.38 -44.36 19.08
CA VAL A 79 -12.40 -44.39 20.54
C VAL A 79 -11.96 -43.03 21.10
N ASP A 80 -12.87 -42.37 21.81
CA ASP A 80 -12.66 -41.08 22.47
C ASP A 80 -12.46 -39.85 21.52
N CYS A 81 -12.83 -39.93 20.23
CA CYS A 81 -12.69 -38.81 19.28
C CYS A 81 -13.73 -38.82 18.13
N GLY A 82 -13.86 -37.68 17.43
CA GLY A 82 -14.80 -37.50 16.32
C GLY A 82 -16.23 -37.14 16.75
N GLY A 83 -17.07 -36.71 15.82
CA GLY A 83 -18.45 -36.28 16.10
C GLY A 83 -18.53 -35.10 17.07
N SER A 84 -19.14 -35.30 18.24
CA SER A 84 -19.20 -34.29 19.29
C SER A 84 -17.92 -34.19 20.14
N CYS A 85 -17.01 -35.15 19.99
CA CYS A 85 -15.73 -35.23 20.68
C CYS A 85 -14.63 -34.43 19.96
N PRO A 86 -13.45 -34.24 20.59
CA PRO A 86 -12.30 -33.63 19.90
C PRO A 86 -11.94 -34.40 18.61
N PRO A 87 -11.36 -33.74 17.60
CA PRO A 87 -10.99 -34.42 16.36
C PRO A 87 -9.92 -35.49 16.59
N CYS A 88 -10.05 -36.60 15.85
CA CYS A 88 -9.17 -37.74 15.81
C CYS A 88 -7.81 -37.46 15.14
N ASP A 89 -6.79 -38.25 15.51
CA ASP A 89 -5.46 -38.18 14.91
C ASP A 89 -5.40 -38.90 13.56
N ASN A 90 -4.33 -38.67 12.79
CA ASN A 90 -4.14 -39.39 11.53
C ASN A 90 -3.98 -40.90 11.78
N GLY A 91 -4.77 -41.71 11.08
CA GLY A 91 -4.83 -43.17 11.20
C GLY A 91 -6.06 -43.69 11.92
N ASP A 92 -6.81 -42.82 12.60
CA ASP A 92 -8.04 -43.14 13.32
C ASP A 92 -9.27 -43.11 12.40
N ASP A 93 -10.34 -43.78 12.79
CA ASP A 93 -11.59 -43.87 12.02
C ASP A 93 -12.38 -42.54 12.02
N CYS A 94 -12.99 -42.19 10.88
CA CYS A 94 -13.77 -40.95 10.68
C CYS A 94 -14.94 -41.16 9.73
N ASP A 95 -15.99 -40.33 9.89
CA ASP A 95 -17.15 -40.32 9.00
C ASP A 95 -17.22 -39.03 8.15
N ASP A 96 -16.74 -37.92 8.67
CA ASP A 96 -16.67 -36.61 8.01
C ASP A 96 -15.31 -35.93 8.23
N PHE A 97 -14.99 -34.92 7.42
CA PHE A 97 -13.73 -34.18 7.52
C PHE A 97 -13.56 -33.50 8.88
N ALA A 98 -14.65 -33.07 9.52
CA ALA A 98 -14.63 -32.41 10.83
C ALA A 98 -14.14 -33.34 11.96
N ASP A 99 -14.22 -34.65 11.76
CA ASP A 99 -13.76 -35.64 12.74
C ASP A 99 -12.24 -35.71 12.81
N CYS A 100 -11.52 -35.20 11.81
CA CYS A 100 -10.06 -35.31 11.74
C CYS A 100 -9.38 -34.00 12.12
N LYS A 101 -8.28 -34.06 12.88
CA LYS A 101 -7.43 -32.89 13.13
C LYS A 101 -6.89 -32.27 11.84
N SER A 102 -6.64 -33.10 10.83
CA SER A 102 -6.20 -32.68 9.49
C SER A 102 -7.31 -32.02 8.67
N GLN A 103 -8.56 -32.11 9.13
CA GLN A 103 -9.75 -31.80 8.34
C GLN A 103 -9.84 -32.62 7.04
N PHE A 104 -9.27 -33.84 7.01
CA PHE A 104 -9.33 -34.71 5.85
C PHE A 104 -9.62 -36.16 6.26
N CYS A 105 -10.84 -36.59 5.98
CA CYS A 105 -11.30 -37.96 6.14
C CYS A 105 -11.31 -38.68 4.78
N ALA A 106 -10.45 -39.68 4.61
CA ALA A 106 -10.29 -40.38 3.35
C ALA A 106 -10.57 -41.87 3.51
N ALA A 107 -11.59 -42.36 2.80
CA ALA A 107 -12.01 -43.76 2.85
C ALA A 107 -12.31 -44.26 4.28
N GLY A 108 -12.85 -43.38 5.13
CA GLY A 108 -13.23 -43.70 6.52
C GLY A 108 -12.08 -43.60 7.54
N THR A 109 -10.92 -43.08 7.14
CA THR A 109 -9.76 -42.93 8.03
C THR A 109 -9.17 -41.53 7.92
N CYS A 110 -8.83 -40.92 9.06
CA CYS A 110 -8.17 -39.64 9.12
C CYS A 110 -6.78 -39.75 8.51
N GLY A 111 -6.44 -38.82 7.62
CA GLY A 111 -5.14 -38.78 6.99
C GLY A 111 -4.67 -37.35 6.78
N PRO A 112 -3.36 -37.16 6.55
CA PRO A 112 -2.87 -35.87 6.11
C PRO A 112 -3.33 -35.59 4.67
N CYS A 113 -3.70 -34.35 4.38
CA CYS A 113 -3.87 -33.91 3.00
C CYS A 113 -2.51 -33.91 2.27
N MET A 114 -2.52 -34.16 0.97
CA MET A 114 -1.31 -34.22 0.13
C MET A 114 -1.38 -33.28 -1.08
N ASN A 115 -2.59 -32.91 -1.51
CA ASN A 115 -2.81 -32.07 -2.68
C ASN A 115 -4.00 -31.12 -2.46
N ALA A 116 -4.12 -30.11 -3.33
CA ALA A 116 -5.23 -29.15 -3.29
C ALA A 116 -6.62 -29.80 -3.36
N GLY A 117 -6.76 -30.93 -4.06
CA GLY A 117 -8.03 -31.65 -4.20
C GLY A 117 -8.52 -32.31 -2.91
N ASP A 118 -7.62 -32.62 -1.97
CA ASP A 118 -7.98 -33.30 -0.72
C ASP A 118 -8.82 -32.40 0.19
N CYS A 119 -8.57 -31.08 0.12
CA CYS A 119 -9.27 -30.08 0.92
C CYS A 119 -10.52 -29.50 0.23
N ALA A 120 -10.83 -29.95 -0.99
CA ALA A 120 -12.01 -29.48 -1.72
C ALA A 120 -13.33 -29.77 -0.99
N VAL A 121 -13.34 -30.81 -0.13
CA VAL A 121 -14.51 -31.18 0.69
C VAL A 121 -14.74 -30.24 1.88
N VAL A 122 -13.70 -29.54 2.32
CA VAL A 122 -13.70 -28.60 3.46
C VAL A 122 -14.14 -27.19 3.01
N GLY A 123 -14.61 -27.04 1.77
CA GLY A 123 -15.00 -25.75 1.20
C GLY A 123 -13.80 -24.94 0.69
N ASN A 124 -13.71 -23.66 1.06
CA ASN A 124 -12.66 -22.74 0.61
C ASN A 124 -11.33 -22.98 1.37
N ALA A 125 -10.78 -24.19 1.27
CA ALA A 125 -9.58 -24.64 1.97
C ALA A 125 -8.50 -25.16 1.01
N PHE A 126 -7.25 -25.16 1.45
CA PHE A 126 -6.11 -25.73 0.74
C PHE A 126 -5.23 -26.54 1.71
N CYS A 127 -4.36 -27.37 1.15
CA CYS A 127 -3.49 -28.22 1.95
C CYS A 127 -2.22 -27.49 2.35
N GLU A 128 -2.03 -27.28 3.66
CA GLU A 128 -0.79 -26.75 4.23
C GLU A 128 -0.28 -27.68 5.33
N GLY A 129 0.94 -28.19 5.17
CA GLY A 129 1.56 -29.04 6.20
C GLY A 129 0.78 -30.31 6.55
N GLY A 130 -0.02 -30.84 5.63
CA GLY A 130 -0.85 -32.04 5.85
C GLY A 130 -2.20 -31.76 6.53
N THR A 131 -2.56 -30.49 6.72
CA THR A 131 -3.87 -30.07 7.27
C THR A 131 -4.58 -29.20 6.25
N CYS A 132 -5.89 -29.37 6.11
CA CYS A 132 -6.70 -28.44 5.34
C CYS A 132 -6.92 -27.17 6.15
N VAL A 133 -6.43 -26.05 5.61
CA VAL A 133 -6.53 -24.72 6.22
C VAL A 133 -7.32 -23.79 5.29
N PRO A 134 -7.98 -22.73 5.82
CA PRO A 134 -8.69 -21.77 4.99
C PRO A 134 -7.79 -21.13 3.93
N LYS A 135 -8.30 -20.99 2.71
CA LYS A 135 -7.64 -20.24 1.65
C LYS A 135 -7.47 -18.76 2.04
N HIS A 136 -6.39 -18.18 1.54
CA HIS A 136 -6.03 -16.80 1.74
C HIS A 136 -6.99 -15.85 1.00
N GLU A 137 -7.24 -14.68 1.59
CA GLU A 137 -8.00 -13.59 0.98
C GLU A 137 -7.10 -12.77 0.05
N ASP A 138 -7.72 -12.00 -0.85
CA ASP A 138 -7.03 -11.13 -1.80
C ASP A 138 -6.06 -10.18 -1.06
N GLY A 139 -4.85 -10.01 -1.59
CA GLY A 139 -3.80 -9.18 -1.01
C GLY A 139 -2.88 -9.90 -0.02
N THR A 140 -3.21 -11.15 0.34
CA THR A 140 -2.34 -11.99 1.16
C THR A 140 -1.26 -12.64 0.32
N SER A 141 -0.06 -12.85 0.88
CA SER A 141 1.01 -13.56 0.17
C SER A 141 0.64 -15.02 -0.12
N CYS A 142 1.05 -15.52 -1.28
CA CYS A 142 0.86 -16.89 -1.71
C CYS A 142 2.09 -17.39 -2.48
N THR A 143 2.23 -18.71 -2.59
CA THR A 143 3.24 -19.34 -3.45
C THR A 143 2.62 -20.23 -4.53
N GLY A 144 1.30 -20.23 -4.66
CA GLY A 144 0.54 -21.04 -5.62
C GLY A 144 -0.95 -20.70 -5.62
N ASP A 145 -1.59 -20.86 -6.78
CA ASP A 145 -3.00 -20.55 -7.04
C ASP A 145 -3.95 -21.24 -6.04
N GLU A 146 -3.60 -22.46 -5.63
CA GLU A 146 -4.41 -23.26 -4.72
C GLU A 146 -4.61 -22.60 -3.35
N GLN A 147 -3.71 -21.71 -2.94
CA GLN A 147 -3.73 -21.04 -1.64
C GLN A 147 -4.76 -19.91 -1.61
N CYS A 148 -5.13 -19.36 -2.78
CA CYS A 148 -6.01 -18.20 -2.87
C CYS A 148 -7.48 -18.60 -2.98
N SER A 149 -8.35 -17.81 -2.35
CA SER A 149 -9.80 -18.06 -2.32
C SER A 149 -10.42 -18.09 -3.72
N ASN A 150 -9.92 -17.24 -4.60
CA ASN A 150 -10.33 -17.13 -5.99
C ASN A 150 -9.49 -18.00 -6.95
N GLY A 151 -8.45 -18.69 -6.44
CA GLY A 151 -7.58 -19.55 -7.23
C GLY A 151 -6.54 -18.81 -8.08
N HIS A 152 -6.17 -17.59 -7.72
CA HIS A 152 -5.24 -16.77 -8.49
C HIS A 152 -4.14 -16.22 -7.59
N CYS A 153 -2.94 -16.76 -7.76
CA CYS A 153 -1.71 -16.27 -7.14
C CYS A 153 -0.84 -15.65 -8.22
N ALA A 154 -0.72 -14.32 -8.22
CA ALA A 154 0.20 -13.61 -9.09
C ALA A 154 1.06 -12.65 -8.29
N ASP A 155 2.32 -12.51 -8.67
CA ASP A 155 3.31 -11.67 -7.98
C ASP A 155 3.41 -11.95 -6.48
N ASP A 156 3.39 -13.24 -6.13
CA ASP A 156 3.41 -13.75 -4.76
C ASP A 156 2.26 -13.24 -3.86
N VAL A 157 1.16 -12.77 -4.45
CA VAL A 157 -0.03 -12.22 -3.78
C VAL A 157 -1.32 -12.82 -4.37
N CYS A 158 -2.32 -13.08 -3.53
CA CYS A 158 -3.63 -13.53 -3.97
C CYS A 158 -4.38 -12.41 -4.69
N CYS A 159 -4.72 -12.62 -5.96
CA CYS A 159 -5.28 -11.65 -6.88
C CYS A 159 -6.76 -11.86 -7.12
N ASP A 160 -7.59 -10.82 -7.11
CA ASP A 160 -9.04 -10.87 -7.41
C ASP A 160 -9.39 -11.57 -8.74
N THR A 161 -8.45 -11.59 -9.68
CA THR A 161 -8.52 -12.27 -10.98
C THR A 161 -7.16 -12.89 -11.34
N ALA A 162 -7.09 -13.69 -12.42
CA ALA A 162 -5.87 -14.41 -12.81
C ALA A 162 -4.64 -13.53 -13.08
N CYS A 163 -4.83 -12.23 -13.33
CA CYS A 163 -3.76 -11.25 -13.55
C CYS A 163 -2.60 -11.72 -14.45
N SER A 164 -2.93 -12.42 -15.54
CA SER A 164 -1.95 -13.11 -16.39
C SER A 164 -1.43 -12.25 -17.56
N GLY A 165 -1.76 -10.96 -17.60
CA GLY A 165 -1.28 -10.05 -18.64
C GLY A 165 0.20 -9.73 -18.46
N LEU A 166 0.89 -9.43 -19.56
CA LEU A 166 2.32 -9.12 -19.54
C LEU A 166 2.67 -7.95 -18.62
N CYS A 167 1.77 -6.97 -18.55
CA CYS A 167 1.92 -5.74 -17.80
C CYS A 167 0.81 -5.60 -16.77
N GLN A 168 0.54 -6.68 -16.04
CA GLN A 168 -0.48 -6.70 -15.00
C GLN A 168 0.14 -7.19 -13.71
N SER A 169 -0.33 -6.64 -12.59
CA SER A 169 0.12 -7.04 -11.27
C SER A 169 -0.95 -6.86 -10.21
N CYS A 170 -0.81 -7.56 -9.10
CA CYS A 170 -1.66 -7.39 -7.92
C CYS A 170 -0.96 -6.69 -6.76
N VAL A 171 0.28 -6.25 -6.92
CA VAL A 171 0.99 -5.55 -5.86
C VAL A 171 0.76 -4.04 -5.99
N MET A 172 0.44 -3.39 -4.87
CA MET A 172 0.17 -1.96 -4.79
C MET A 172 1.33 -1.13 -5.31
N ALA A 173 2.55 -1.59 -5.05
CA ALA A 173 3.76 -0.91 -5.50
C ALA A 173 3.86 -0.80 -7.03
N ALA A 174 3.30 -1.77 -7.77
CA ALA A 174 3.38 -1.82 -9.23
C ALA A 174 2.18 -1.14 -9.92
N THR A 175 0.99 -1.17 -9.30
CA THR A 175 -0.25 -0.69 -9.94
C THR A 175 -0.86 0.55 -9.29
N GLY A 176 -0.49 0.87 -8.05
CA GLY A 176 -1.15 1.88 -7.24
C GLY A 176 -2.55 1.49 -6.73
N LEU A 177 -3.01 0.26 -6.97
CA LEU A 177 -4.24 -0.30 -6.42
C LEU A 177 -3.98 -1.00 -5.09
N ALA A 178 -5.02 -1.39 -4.35
CA ALA A 178 -4.82 -2.18 -3.13
C ALA A 178 -4.21 -3.55 -3.47
N ASP A 179 -3.33 -4.08 -2.60
CA ASP A 179 -2.77 -5.41 -2.78
C ASP A 179 -3.89 -6.44 -3.00
N GLY A 180 -3.72 -7.30 -4.00
CA GLY A 180 -4.70 -8.28 -4.44
C GLY A 180 -5.71 -7.79 -5.46
N THR A 181 -5.70 -6.50 -5.84
CA THR A 181 -6.50 -6.02 -6.98
C THR A 181 -5.65 -6.03 -8.24
N CYS A 182 -6.01 -6.86 -9.22
CA CYS A 182 -5.31 -6.89 -10.48
C CYS A 182 -5.46 -5.55 -11.22
N GLY A 183 -4.32 -4.94 -11.54
CA GLY A 183 -4.24 -3.68 -12.27
C GLY A 183 -3.14 -3.72 -13.32
N ASP A 184 -3.22 -2.78 -14.26
CA ASP A 184 -2.17 -2.63 -15.26
C ASP A 184 -0.96 -1.90 -14.65
N VAL A 185 0.23 -2.49 -14.82
CA VAL A 185 1.50 -1.95 -14.32
C VAL A 185 1.92 -0.74 -15.14
N TYR A 186 2.56 0.21 -14.48
CA TYR A 186 3.31 1.26 -15.16
C TYR A 186 4.80 1.17 -14.82
N GLY A 187 5.66 1.15 -15.83
CA GLY A 187 7.10 0.97 -15.65
C GLY A 187 7.55 -0.43 -16.06
N ASP A 188 8.77 -0.81 -15.70
CA ASP A 188 9.37 -2.09 -16.07
C ASP A 188 10.16 -2.65 -14.87
N THR A 189 9.49 -2.76 -13.72
CA THR A 189 10.13 -3.11 -12.45
C THR A 189 10.55 -4.58 -12.39
N GLU A 190 9.84 -5.48 -13.07
CA GLU A 190 10.18 -6.91 -13.18
C GLU A 190 10.69 -7.28 -14.57
N ASN A 191 11.10 -6.29 -15.37
CA ASN A 191 11.62 -6.46 -16.72
C ASN A 191 10.62 -7.24 -17.62
N GLU A 192 9.34 -6.91 -17.50
CA GLU A 192 8.22 -7.44 -18.27
C GLU A 192 8.34 -7.06 -19.75
N CYS A 193 8.93 -5.90 -20.01
CA CYS A 193 9.10 -5.35 -21.34
C CYS A 193 10.52 -5.54 -21.88
N ALA A 194 10.62 -5.65 -23.20
CA ALA A 194 11.90 -5.84 -23.87
C ALA A 194 12.52 -4.50 -24.25
N GLY A 195 13.84 -4.36 -24.05
CA GLY A 195 14.60 -3.22 -24.53
C GLY A 195 14.43 -1.99 -23.64
N THR A 196 13.83 -0.92 -24.18
CA THR A 196 13.55 0.34 -23.45
C THR A 196 12.05 0.61 -23.34
N ASP A 197 11.23 -0.38 -23.69
CA ASP A 197 9.79 -0.29 -23.54
C ASP A 197 9.43 -0.52 -22.06
N VAL A 198 8.34 0.07 -21.63
CA VAL A 198 7.79 -0.10 -20.28
C VAL A 198 6.32 -0.46 -20.37
N CYS A 199 5.76 -1.02 -19.31
CA CYS A 199 4.34 -1.18 -19.18
C CYS A 199 3.65 0.19 -19.16
N ASN A 200 2.63 0.34 -20.00
CA ASN A 200 1.98 1.61 -20.29
C ASN A 200 0.74 1.92 -19.43
N GLY A 201 0.49 1.14 -18.37
CA GLY A 201 -0.73 1.24 -17.56
C GLY A 201 -2.01 0.83 -18.30
N ASN A 202 -1.92 0.19 -19.47
CA ASN A 202 -3.04 -0.40 -20.21
C ASN A 202 -2.77 -1.87 -20.59
N GLY A 203 -1.90 -2.55 -19.82
CA GLY A 203 -1.58 -3.96 -20.02
C GLY A 203 -0.68 -4.25 -21.23
N MET A 204 -0.02 -3.25 -21.82
CA MET A 204 0.91 -3.44 -22.94
C MET A 204 2.27 -2.77 -22.70
N CYS A 205 3.32 -3.35 -23.29
CA CYS A 205 4.60 -2.67 -23.45
C CYS A 205 4.49 -1.57 -24.51
N ALA A 206 4.97 -0.38 -24.18
CA ALA A 206 5.15 0.69 -25.15
C ALA A 206 6.37 1.54 -24.77
N PRO A 207 6.91 2.33 -25.71
CA PRO A 207 7.97 3.27 -25.39
C PRO A 207 7.52 4.21 -24.27
N LEU A 208 8.39 4.46 -23.28
CA LEU A 208 8.11 5.28 -22.10
C LEU A 208 7.52 6.68 -22.40
N CYS A 209 7.66 7.16 -23.62
CA CYS A 209 7.35 8.54 -24.00
C CYS A 209 5.90 8.73 -24.43
N GLY A 210 5.25 9.76 -23.88
CA GLY A 210 3.90 10.19 -24.28
C GLY A 210 2.77 9.28 -23.76
N LEU A 211 3.08 8.41 -22.80
CA LEU A 211 2.10 7.60 -22.08
C LEU A 211 1.74 8.34 -20.79
N GLU A 212 0.47 8.70 -20.64
CA GLU A 212 -0.08 9.21 -19.39
C GLU A 212 -1.26 8.31 -19.03
N PRO A 213 -1.14 7.48 -17.97
CA PRO A 213 -2.27 6.70 -17.49
C PRO A 213 -3.41 7.66 -17.17
N THR A 214 -4.60 7.38 -17.70
CA THR A 214 -5.79 8.12 -17.28
C THR A 214 -6.05 7.78 -15.82
N PRO A 215 -5.98 8.75 -14.88
CA PRO A 215 -6.14 8.45 -13.47
C PRO A 215 -7.55 7.90 -13.22
N PRO A 216 -7.72 6.84 -12.42
CA PRO A 216 -9.04 6.32 -12.10
C PRO A 216 -9.91 7.40 -11.43
N ALA A 217 -11.09 7.67 -12.00
CA ALA A 217 -12.04 8.69 -11.51
C ALA A 217 -12.56 8.35 -10.09
N PRO A 218 -12.97 9.35 -9.27
CA PRO A 218 -12.29 9.55 -7.99
C PRO A 218 -12.89 8.78 -6.80
N ALA A 219 -11.99 8.12 -6.07
CA ALA A 219 -11.98 8.04 -4.60
C ALA A 219 -12.08 9.46 -3.98
N PRO A 220 -12.48 9.62 -2.70
CA PRO A 220 -12.65 10.95 -2.09
C PRO A 220 -11.43 11.86 -2.34
N CYS A 221 -11.69 13.08 -2.82
CA CYS A 221 -10.64 14.03 -3.20
C CYS A 221 -9.69 14.28 -2.01
N PRO A 222 -8.37 14.03 -2.17
CA PRO A 222 -7.41 14.23 -1.09
C PRO A 222 -7.41 15.67 -0.60
N SER A 223 -7.23 15.87 0.71
CA SER A 223 -7.16 17.21 1.32
C SER A 223 -5.99 18.06 0.81
N ALA A 224 -4.96 17.44 0.25
CA ALA A 224 -3.83 18.12 -0.40
C ALA A 224 -4.27 18.90 -1.66
N CYS A 225 -5.36 18.50 -2.32
CA CYS A 225 -5.90 19.14 -3.51
C CYS A 225 -6.74 20.36 -3.13
N THR A 226 -6.08 21.43 -2.65
CA THR A 226 -6.74 22.65 -2.15
C THR A 226 -7.60 23.38 -3.20
N GLY A 227 -7.35 23.13 -4.49
CA GLY A 227 -8.16 23.59 -5.62
C GLY A 227 -9.25 22.61 -6.07
N GLY A 228 -9.40 21.47 -5.39
CA GLY A 228 -10.32 20.39 -5.74
C GLY A 228 -9.71 19.35 -6.70
N CYS A 229 -10.53 18.37 -7.06
CA CYS A 229 -10.17 17.30 -7.99
C CYS A 229 -11.12 17.33 -9.20
N ASN A 230 -10.58 17.17 -10.41
CA ASN A 230 -11.38 17.08 -11.64
C ASN A 230 -10.87 15.93 -12.50
N ALA A 231 -11.74 14.94 -12.78
CA ALA A 231 -11.43 13.81 -13.66
C ALA A 231 -10.08 13.12 -13.38
N GLY A 232 -9.73 12.93 -12.09
CA GLY A 232 -8.46 12.30 -11.71
C GLY A 232 -7.26 13.25 -11.57
N THR A 233 -7.44 14.56 -11.83
CA THR A 233 -6.42 15.59 -11.58
C THR A 233 -6.65 16.28 -10.25
N CYS A 234 -5.66 16.20 -9.36
CA CYS A 234 -5.55 16.97 -8.12
C CYS A 234 -5.05 18.38 -8.41
N VAL A 235 -5.80 19.41 -8.03
CA VAL A 235 -5.37 20.80 -8.17
C VAL A 235 -4.90 21.34 -6.82
N ILE A 236 -3.65 21.77 -6.72
CA ILE A 236 -3.09 22.51 -5.58
C ILE A 236 -3.12 24.00 -5.94
N SER A 237 -3.97 24.77 -5.26
CA SER A 237 -4.18 26.18 -5.56
C SER A 237 -3.33 27.11 -4.68
N CYS A 238 -2.32 27.74 -5.28
CA CYS A 238 -1.43 28.73 -4.67
C CYS A 238 -1.68 30.13 -5.27
N ASN A 239 -2.96 30.46 -5.47
CA ASN A 239 -3.40 31.63 -6.25
C ASN A 239 -3.42 32.94 -5.45
N THR A 240 -3.36 32.87 -4.11
CA THR A 240 -3.19 34.04 -3.25
C THR A 240 -1.72 34.33 -3.01
N SER A 241 -1.38 35.57 -2.65
CA SER A 241 0.01 35.96 -2.38
C SER A 241 0.62 35.09 -1.28
N SER A 242 1.80 34.52 -1.54
CA SER A 242 2.55 33.64 -0.63
C SER A 242 1.78 32.40 -0.15
N ALA A 243 0.72 31.97 -0.84
CA ALA A 243 -0.14 30.85 -0.42
C ALA A 243 0.62 29.57 -0.04
N CYS A 244 1.66 29.23 -0.83
CA CYS A 244 2.46 28.01 -0.71
C CYS A 244 3.96 28.31 -0.57
N GLN A 245 4.31 29.54 -0.18
CA GLN A 245 5.70 29.99 -0.08
C GLN A 245 6.48 29.12 0.93
N GLY A 246 7.61 28.56 0.49
CA GLY A 246 8.49 27.70 1.29
C GLY A 246 7.90 26.34 1.67
N GLN A 247 6.73 25.97 1.13
CA GLN A 247 6.08 24.71 1.44
C GLN A 247 6.63 23.56 0.59
N THR A 248 6.51 22.34 1.12
CA THR A 248 6.66 21.12 0.31
C THR A 248 5.28 20.66 -0.13
N LEU A 249 5.03 20.73 -1.43
CA LEU A 249 3.78 20.33 -2.08
C LEU A 249 3.94 18.90 -2.59
N ASN A 250 3.34 17.95 -1.89
CA ASN A 250 3.33 16.55 -2.28
C ASN A 250 2.05 16.28 -3.09
N CYS A 251 2.22 16.00 -4.36
CA CYS A 251 1.12 15.52 -5.20
C CYS A 251 0.70 14.11 -4.75
N PRO A 252 -0.60 13.82 -4.57
CA PRO A 252 -1.06 12.52 -4.10
C PRO A 252 -0.79 11.38 -5.11
N PRO A 253 -0.45 10.16 -4.65
CA PRO A 253 -0.37 8.99 -5.53
C PRO A 253 -1.75 8.68 -6.14
N GLY A 254 -1.77 8.16 -7.36
CA GLY A 254 -3.02 7.82 -8.07
C GLY A 254 -3.71 8.98 -8.78
N TYR A 255 -3.15 10.20 -8.74
CA TYR A 255 -3.72 11.39 -9.37
C TYR A 255 -2.70 12.09 -10.27
N ALA A 256 -3.17 12.59 -11.42
CA ALA A 256 -2.46 13.67 -12.10
C ALA A 256 -2.45 14.91 -11.19
N CYS A 257 -1.42 15.75 -11.27
CA CYS A 257 -1.25 16.87 -10.37
C CYS A 257 -1.08 18.18 -11.11
N GLN A 258 -1.87 19.19 -10.73
CA GLN A 258 -1.71 20.55 -11.22
C GLN A 258 -1.44 21.49 -10.04
N VAL A 259 -0.30 22.19 -10.07
CA VAL A 259 0.04 23.22 -9.09
C VAL A 259 -0.14 24.59 -9.73
N ALA A 260 -1.16 25.32 -9.29
CA ALA A 260 -1.50 26.64 -9.81
C ALA A 260 -0.85 27.75 -8.96
N CYS A 261 0.21 28.36 -9.47
CA CYS A 261 0.97 29.43 -8.82
C CYS A 261 0.66 30.78 -9.50
N SER A 262 -0.59 31.27 -9.39
CA SER A 262 -0.96 32.59 -9.91
C SER A 262 -0.78 33.74 -8.89
N GLY A 263 -0.64 33.41 -7.61
CA GLY A 263 -0.36 34.38 -6.56
C GLY A 263 1.05 34.96 -6.66
N ALA A 264 1.22 36.21 -6.23
CA ALA A 264 2.57 36.78 -6.08
C ALA A 264 3.36 35.99 -5.03
N ASN A 265 4.58 35.55 -5.37
CA ASN A 265 5.36 34.61 -4.55
C ASN A 265 4.60 33.31 -4.20
N GLY A 266 3.58 32.94 -4.97
CA GLY A 266 2.62 31.89 -4.60
C GLY A 266 3.28 30.56 -4.23
N CYS A 267 4.33 30.18 -4.94
CA CYS A 267 5.12 28.96 -4.77
C CYS A 267 6.62 29.28 -4.61
N GLU A 268 6.97 30.50 -4.20
CA GLU A 268 8.36 30.88 -4.01
C GLU A 268 9.05 29.98 -2.98
N ASN A 269 10.26 29.50 -3.28
CA ASN A 269 11.02 28.51 -2.48
C ASN A 269 10.25 27.21 -2.18
N ALA A 270 9.15 26.93 -2.89
CA ALA A 270 8.41 25.69 -2.69
C ALA A 270 9.19 24.49 -3.28
N ILE A 271 8.98 23.32 -2.69
CA ILE A 271 9.42 22.04 -3.26
C ILE A 271 8.17 21.33 -3.75
N VAL A 272 8.08 21.02 -5.04
CA VAL A 272 6.98 20.24 -5.63
C VAL A 272 7.49 18.83 -5.87
N ASN A 273 6.92 17.86 -5.16
CA ASN A 273 7.16 16.44 -5.38
C ASN A 273 6.01 15.91 -6.21
N CYS A 274 6.27 15.64 -7.50
CA CYS A 274 5.29 15.08 -8.41
C CYS A 274 4.96 13.62 -8.05
N PRO A 275 3.76 13.14 -8.40
CA PRO A 275 3.36 11.77 -8.10
C PRO A 275 4.06 10.82 -9.06
N ASP A 276 4.24 9.58 -8.63
CA ASP A 276 4.76 8.52 -9.49
C ASP A 276 3.74 8.23 -10.60
N HIS A 277 4.23 7.98 -11.83
CA HIS A 277 3.46 7.54 -13.00
C HIS A 277 2.45 8.52 -13.62
N PHE A 278 2.00 9.56 -12.91
CA PHE A 278 0.99 10.50 -13.44
C PHE A 278 1.57 11.86 -13.81
N ALA A 279 0.89 12.53 -14.76
CA ALA A 279 1.26 13.85 -15.24
C ALA A 279 1.31 14.89 -14.11
N CYS A 280 2.34 15.73 -14.13
CA CYS A 280 2.57 16.79 -13.18
C CYS A 280 2.79 18.14 -13.89
N GLU A 281 1.86 19.07 -13.68
CA GLU A 281 1.88 20.39 -14.31
C GLU A 281 2.03 21.48 -13.24
N VAL A 282 3.08 22.30 -13.36
CA VAL A 282 3.30 23.48 -12.52
C VAL A 282 3.14 24.74 -13.35
N ASN A 283 2.10 25.51 -13.04
CA ASN A 283 1.73 26.72 -13.79
C ASN A 283 2.06 27.98 -13.01
N CYS A 284 3.10 28.69 -13.47
CA CYS A 284 3.63 29.89 -12.84
C CYS A 284 3.24 31.13 -13.63
N THR A 285 2.23 31.88 -13.15
CA THR A 285 1.70 33.07 -13.85
C THR A 285 1.81 34.35 -13.02
N GLY A 286 1.88 34.24 -11.69
CA GLY A 286 2.01 35.38 -10.79
C GLY A 286 3.43 35.98 -10.77
N SER A 287 3.58 37.22 -10.28
CA SER A 287 4.92 37.82 -10.13
C SER A 287 5.75 37.04 -9.10
N PHE A 288 6.99 36.68 -9.45
CA PHE A 288 7.87 35.83 -8.63
C PHE A 288 7.23 34.49 -8.19
N SER A 289 6.17 34.05 -8.87
CA SER A 289 5.30 33.00 -8.34
C SER A 289 6.01 31.68 -8.13
N CYS A 290 7.07 31.40 -8.88
CA CYS A 290 7.87 30.19 -8.77
C CYS A 290 9.36 30.50 -8.60
N GLN A 291 9.68 31.64 -7.98
CA GLN A 291 11.07 31.98 -7.70
C GLN A 291 11.69 30.91 -6.81
N ALA A 292 12.85 30.39 -7.21
CA ALA A 292 13.60 29.36 -6.47
C ALA A 292 12.79 28.09 -6.14
N THR A 293 11.72 27.81 -6.87
CA THR A 293 10.94 26.58 -6.73
C THR A 293 11.78 25.39 -7.20
N GLN A 294 11.72 24.29 -6.46
CA GLN A 294 12.32 23.01 -6.85
C GLN A 294 11.21 22.06 -7.29
N LEU A 295 11.13 21.77 -8.58
CA LEU A 295 10.23 20.79 -9.16
C LEU A 295 10.96 19.47 -9.32
N LYS A 296 10.52 18.44 -8.58
CA LYS A 296 11.02 17.08 -8.67
C LYS A 296 10.00 16.24 -9.42
N CYS A 297 10.30 15.97 -10.69
CA CYS A 297 9.49 15.10 -11.53
C CYS A 297 9.70 13.63 -11.11
N SER A 298 8.68 12.79 -11.32
CA SER A 298 8.81 11.34 -11.14
C SER A 298 9.51 10.71 -12.35
N GLU A 299 9.95 9.46 -12.20
CA GLU A 299 10.61 8.71 -13.27
C GLU A 299 9.67 8.43 -14.44
N ALA A 300 8.40 8.23 -14.12
CA ALA A 300 7.40 7.65 -15.00
C ALA A 300 6.38 8.66 -15.56
N GLY A 301 6.01 9.71 -14.82
CA GLY A 301 5.00 10.67 -15.25
C GLY A 301 5.56 11.80 -16.13
N SER A 302 4.75 12.33 -17.04
CA SER A 302 5.11 13.55 -17.77
C SER A 302 5.21 14.74 -16.80
N CYS A 303 6.12 15.67 -17.07
CA CYS A 303 6.40 16.77 -16.17
C CYS A 303 6.53 18.09 -16.92
N SER A 304 5.72 19.09 -16.55
CA SER A 304 5.75 20.39 -17.19
C SER A 304 5.87 21.55 -16.20
N LEU A 305 6.76 22.49 -16.52
CA LEU A 305 6.91 23.75 -15.81
C LEU A 305 6.63 24.90 -16.79
N THR A 306 5.52 25.60 -16.58
CA THR A 306 5.13 26.74 -17.41
C THR A 306 5.46 28.03 -16.71
N CYS A 307 6.43 28.76 -17.26
CA CYS A 307 6.84 30.10 -16.85
C CYS A 307 6.16 31.13 -17.75
N GLY A 308 5.22 31.89 -17.17
CA GLY A 308 4.53 32.98 -17.86
C GLY A 308 5.46 34.18 -18.21
N SER A 309 4.86 35.33 -18.51
CA SER A 309 5.57 36.55 -18.96
C SER A 309 5.73 37.66 -17.89
N SER A 310 5.32 37.41 -16.65
CA SER A 310 5.45 38.36 -15.52
C SER A 310 6.89 38.52 -15.01
N ASN A 311 7.09 39.43 -14.05
CA ASN A 311 8.41 39.74 -13.48
C ASN A 311 9.00 38.55 -12.71
N GLN A 312 10.16 38.06 -13.16
CA GLN A 312 11.01 37.07 -12.47
C GLN A 312 10.28 35.79 -12.01
N ILE A 313 9.27 35.35 -12.75
CA ILE A 313 8.40 34.21 -12.39
C ILE A 313 9.18 32.98 -11.93
N CYS A 314 10.10 32.49 -12.76
CA CYS A 314 10.85 31.24 -12.55
C CYS A 314 12.32 31.48 -12.24
N ARG A 315 12.66 32.67 -11.72
CA ARG A 315 14.04 33.00 -11.41
C ARG A 315 14.62 31.99 -10.42
N ASN A 316 15.75 31.37 -10.78
CA ASN A 316 16.43 30.32 -10.01
C ASN A 316 15.56 29.09 -9.72
N ALA A 317 14.42 28.92 -10.41
CA ALA A 317 13.67 27.68 -10.32
C ALA A 317 14.50 26.54 -10.90
N VAL A 318 14.34 25.34 -10.33
CA VAL A 318 15.02 24.12 -10.76
C VAL A 318 13.97 23.08 -11.09
N GLN A 319 14.03 22.53 -12.29
CA GLN A 319 13.27 21.36 -12.70
C GLN A 319 14.23 20.17 -12.84
N THR A 320 14.03 19.15 -12.02
CA THR A 320 14.75 17.88 -12.12
C THR A 320 13.85 16.87 -12.80
N CYS A 321 14.16 16.56 -14.06
CA CYS A 321 13.37 15.67 -14.90
C CYS A 321 13.62 14.20 -14.55
N GLY A 322 12.58 13.38 -14.69
CA GLY A 322 12.70 11.92 -14.72
C GLY A 322 12.95 11.40 -16.14
N GLU A 323 12.38 10.23 -16.45
CA GLU A 323 12.67 9.51 -17.69
C GLU A 323 11.62 9.73 -18.80
N ASN A 324 10.40 10.17 -18.46
CA ASN A 324 9.34 10.56 -19.41
C ASN A 324 9.49 12.02 -19.92
N ASP A 325 8.54 12.49 -20.73
CA ASP A 325 8.54 13.83 -21.32
C ASP A 325 8.62 14.92 -20.25
N CYS A 326 9.65 15.76 -20.37
CA CYS A 326 9.93 16.84 -19.43
C CYS A 326 10.04 18.16 -20.18
N THR A 327 9.12 19.09 -19.92
CA THR A 327 9.05 20.34 -20.68
C THR A 327 9.04 21.56 -19.76
N ALA A 328 10.03 22.43 -19.94
CA ALA A 328 10.01 23.80 -19.45
C ALA A 328 9.56 24.74 -20.57
N THR A 329 8.44 25.45 -20.37
CA THR A 329 7.94 26.44 -21.33
C THR A 329 8.11 27.84 -20.77
N CYS A 330 8.77 28.72 -21.52
CA CYS A 330 8.96 30.11 -21.13
C CYS A 330 8.34 31.06 -22.15
N ALA A 331 7.31 31.81 -21.74
CA ALA A 331 6.64 32.80 -22.59
C ALA A 331 7.44 34.12 -22.72
N GLY A 332 8.74 34.02 -23.06
CA GLY A 332 9.65 35.16 -23.18
C GLY A 332 10.19 35.68 -21.84
N SER A 333 10.15 34.86 -20.77
CA SER A 333 10.75 35.23 -19.49
C SER A 333 12.26 35.40 -19.60
N ASN A 334 12.82 36.50 -19.11
CA ASN A 334 14.28 36.74 -19.04
C ASN A 334 15.00 35.87 -17.99
N PHE A 335 14.27 35.00 -17.28
CA PHE A 335 14.78 34.17 -16.19
C PHE A 335 14.27 32.74 -16.35
N PRO A 336 14.81 31.98 -17.31
CA PRO A 336 14.44 30.58 -17.50
C PRO A 336 14.82 29.75 -16.26
N PRO A 337 14.04 28.70 -15.94
CA PRO A 337 14.42 27.74 -14.92
C PRO A 337 15.65 26.95 -15.35
N THR A 338 16.43 26.46 -14.39
CA THR A 338 17.45 25.45 -14.65
C THR A 338 16.76 24.10 -14.81
N THR A 339 16.86 23.49 -15.98
CA THR A 339 16.28 22.18 -16.26
C THR A 339 17.38 21.13 -16.33
N THR A 340 17.31 20.13 -15.45
CA THR A 340 18.24 19.00 -15.44
C THR A 340 17.54 17.81 -16.05
N CYS A 341 17.91 17.48 -17.29
CA CYS A 341 17.42 16.29 -17.99
C CYS A 341 18.14 15.05 -17.44
N SER A 342 17.43 13.93 -17.29
CA SER A 342 18.08 12.65 -17.03
C SER A 342 18.87 12.22 -18.27
N GLY A 343 20.12 11.78 -18.10
CA GLY A 343 20.92 11.21 -19.19
C GLY A 343 20.44 9.84 -19.66
N THR A 344 19.50 9.23 -18.92
CA THR A 344 18.89 7.93 -19.22
C THR A 344 17.53 8.06 -19.91
N SER A 345 16.92 9.25 -19.97
CA SER A 345 15.59 9.45 -20.57
C SER A 345 15.64 9.22 -22.09
N THR A 346 14.81 8.30 -22.60
CA THR A 346 14.57 8.12 -24.04
C THR A 346 13.60 9.17 -24.61
N CYS A 347 13.00 9.99 -23.75
CA CYS A 347 11.92 10.94 -24.06
C CYS A 347 12.38 12.39 -24.25
N THR A 348 11.45 13.26 -24.64
CA THR A 348 11.79 14.64 -24.95
C THR A 348 12.06 15.44 -23.69
N CYS A 349 13.26 16.04 -23.61
CA CYS A 349 13.58 17.03 -22.60
C CYS A 349 13.68 18.40 -23.25
N THR A 350 12.61 19.20 -23.13
CA THR A 350 12.55 20.55 -23.69
C THR A 350 12.90 21.56 -22.61
N GLN A 351 13.99 22.28 -22.80
CA GLN A 351 14.38 23.39 -21.94
C GLN A 351 13.91 24.72 -22.53
N CYS A 352 13.75 25.74 -21.67
CA CYS A 352 13.58 27.09 -22.16
C CYS A 352 14.83 27.55 -22.93
N PRO A 353 14.67 28.21 -24.09
CA PRO A 353 15.77 28.76 -24.87
C PRO A 353 16.48 29.93 -24.19
#